data_AF-A0A1V6CWQ4-F1
#
_entry.id   AF-A0A1V6CWQ4-F1
#
_cell.length_a   1.000
_cell.length_b   1.000
_cell.length_c   1.000
_cell.angle_alpha   90.00
_cell.angle_beta   90.00
_cell.angle_gamma   90.00
#
_symmetry.space_group_name_H-M   'P 1'
#
loop_
_entity.id
_entity.type
_entity.pdbx_description
1 polymer ?
#
loop_
_entity_poly.entity_id
_entity_poly.type
_entity_poly.pdbx_seq_one_letter_code
_entity_poly.pdbx_strand_id
1 'polypeptide(L)' 'MSPKPIYTRLHDLIRREWWTAPQRLKSDPQGRITIRGFLGRYEVIAGHLHATVTLDKPGQNAQQVKLTPR' A
#
# COMPACT_ATOMS: atom_id res chain seq x y z
N MET A 1 17.88 -14.15 26.17
CA MET A 1 18.70 -13.08 25.54
C MET A 1 17.77 -11.95 25.13
N SER A 2 17.98 -10.74 25.64
CA SER A 2 17.18 -9.56 25.25
C SER A 2 17.77 -8.92 23.98
N PRO A 3 16.97 -8.58 22.96
CA PRO A 3 17.47 -7.88 21.78
C PRO A 3 18.04 -6.51 22.17
N LYS A 4 19.08 -6.08 21.44
CA LYS A 4 19.74 -4.78 21.67
C LYS A 4 18.73 -3.63 21.43
N PRO A 5 18.71 -2.55 22.23
CA PRO A 5 17.76 -1.44 22.07
C PRO A 5 17.70 -0.81 20.68
N ILE A 6 18.83 -0.81 19.97
CA ILE A 6 18.94 -0.36 18.57
C ILE A 6 18.06 -1.19 17.63
N TYR A 7 17.93 -2.50 17.87
CA TYR A 7 17.06 -3.37 17.07
C TYR A 7 15.60 -2.94 17.17
N THR A 8 15.11 -2.64 18.38
CA THR A 8 13.73 -2.21 18.60
C THR A 8 13.43 -0.88 17.91
N ARG A 9 14.36 0.08 17.99
CA ARG A 9 14.22 1.38 17.31
C ARG A 9 14.22 1.26 15.79
N LEU A 10 15.12 0.45 15.23
CA LEU A 10 15.16 0.21 13.79
C LEU A 10 13.90 -0.53 13.30
N HIS A 11 13.43 -1.52 14.06
CA HIS A 11 12.21 -2.26 13.76
C HIS A 11 10.97 -1.34 13.79
N ASP A 12 10.86 -0.45 14.77
CA ASP A 12 9.75 0.51 14.85
C ASP A 12 9.76 1.50 13.68
N LEU A 13 10.91 2.06 13.31
CA LEU A 13 11.03 2.93 12.13
C LEU A 13 10.55 2.22 10.86
N ILE A 14 11.03 0.99 10.62
CA ILE A 14 10.67 0.22 9.44
C ILE A 14 9.18 -0.16 9.44
N ARG A 15 8.63 -0.63 10.55
CA ARG A 15 7.29 -1.22 10.60
C ARG A 15 6.17 -0.22 10.86
N ARG A 16 6.45 0.91 11.50
CA ARG A 16 5.44 1.89 11.91
C ARG A 16 5.55 3.22 11.18
N GLU A 17 6.75 3.66 10.84
CA GLU A 17 6.95 4.98 10.24
C GLU A 17 7.19 4.93 8.73
N TRP A 18 7.97 3.95 8.24
CA TRP A 18 8.31 3.86 6.81
C TRP A 18 7.38 2.94 6.03
N TRP A 19 6.77 1.96 6.69
CA TRP A 19 5.76 1.12 6.04
C TRP A 19 4.50 1.94 5.82
N THR A 20 4.04 2.05 4.58
CA THR A 20 2.72 2.59 4.28
C THR A 20 1.67 1.71 4.95
N ALA A 21 1.13 2.17 6.09
CA ALA A 21 0.07 1.45 6.76
C ALA A 21 -1.12 1.26 5.80
N PRO A 22 -1.90 0.17 5.91
CA PRO A 22 -3.07 -0.05 5.07
C PRO A 22 -4.01 1.17 5.14
N GLN A 23 -4.10 1.91 4.05
CA GLN A 23 -4.92 3.11 3.99
C GLN A 23 -6.33 2.73 3.55
N ARG A 24 -7.32 2.96 4.42
CA ARG A 24 -8.72 2.77 4.06
C ARG A 24 -9.18 3.93 3.20
N LEU A 25 -9.52 3.63 1.95
CA LEU A 25 -10.02 4.60 0.98
C LEU A 25 -11.44 4.23 0.57
N LYS A 26 -12.24 5.25 0.25
CA LYS A 26 -13.58 5.09 -0.29
C LYS A 26 -13.51 5.34 -1.80
N SER A 27 -14.04 4.41 -2.59
CA SER A 27 -14.18 4.62 -4.03
C SER A 27 -15.25 5.67 -4.33
N ASP A 28 -15.08 6.39 -5.43
CA ASP A 28 -16.12 7.28 -5.96
C ASP A 28 -17.29 6.47 -6.56
N PRO A 29 -18.40 7.12 -6.98
CA PRO A 29 -19.53 6.43 -7.60
C PRO A 29 -19.20 5.70 -8.90
N GLN A 30 -18.05 5.99 -9.52
CA GLN A 30 -17.53 5.34 -10.72
C GLN A 30 -16.52 4.23 -10.40
N GLY A 31 -16.29 3.92 -9.12
CA GLY A 31 -15.37 2.86 -8.67
C GLY A 31 -13.89 3.25 -8.70
N ARG A 32 -13.55 4.54 -8.77
CA ARG A 32 -12.15 5.01 -8.83
C ARG A 32 -11.64 5.39 -7.45
N ILE A 33 -10.34 5.24 -7.26
CA ILE A 33 -9.60 5.69 -6.07
C ILE A 33 -8.37 6.47 -6.51
N THR A 34 -7.98 7.49 -5.73
CA THR A 34 -6.73 8.22 -5.93
C THR A 34 -5.80 7.94 -4.77
N ILE A 35 -4.60 7.46 -5.08
CA ILE A 35 -3.56 7.17 -4.11
C ILE A 35 -2.32 8.01 -4.40
N ARG A 36 -1.62 8.41 -3.34
CA ARG A 36 -0.28 9.02 -3.41
C ARG A 36 0.66 8.12 -2.64
N GLY A 37 1.75 7.72 -3.27
CA GLY A 37 2.72 6.80 -2.68
C GLY A 37 4.03 6.82 -3.46
N PHE A 38 5.01 6.08 -2.96
CA PHE A 38 6.30 5.89 -3.61
C PHE A 38 6.19 4.90 -4.78
N LEU A 39 7.15 4.93 -5.69
CA LEU A 39 7.24 3.92 -6.75
C LEU A 39 7.45 2.54 -6.12
N GLY A 40 6.68 1.55 -6.58
CA GLY A 40 6.66 0.23 -5.97
C GLY A 40 5.37 -0.53 -6.23
N ARG A 41 5.25 -1.66 -5.56
CA ARG A 41 4.10 -2.56 -5.68
C ARG A 41 3.15 -2.38 -4.50
N TYR A 42 1.88 -2.23 -4.82
CA TYR A 42 0.80 -2.08 -3.86
C TYR A 42 -0.23 -3.18 -4.06
N GLU A 43 -0.77 -3.67 -2.96
CA GLU A 43 -1.94 -4.54 -2.95
C GLU A 43 -3.18 -3.69 -2.64
N VAL A 44 -4.19 -3.80 -3.49
CA VAL A 44 -5.49 -3.16 -3.29
C VAL A 44 -6.47 -4.25 -2.91
N ILE A 45 -7.14 -4.09 -1.77
CA ILE A 45 -8.10 -5.05 -1.23
C ILE A 45 -9.46 -4.36 -1.13
N ALA A 46 -10.48 -4.99 -1.69
CA ALA A 46 -11.87 -4.55 -1.63
C ALA A 46 -12.75 -5.74 -1.21
N GLY A 47 -13.05 -5.85 0.08
CA GLY A 47 -13.75 -7.01 0.64
C GLY A 47 -12.92 -8.29 0.45
N HIS A 48 -13.48 -9.27 -0.27
CA HIS A 48 -12.81 -10.54 -0.59
C HIS A 48 -12.00 -10.49 -1.89
N LEU A 49 -12.01 -9.37 -2.60
CA LEU A 49 -11.29 -9.20 -3.85
C LEU A 49 -9.96 -8.49 -3.59
N HIS A 50 -8.97 -8.84 -4.39
CA HIS A 50 -7.66 -8.21 -4.37
C HIS A 50 -7.12 -7.95 -5.77
N ALA A 51 -6.19 -7.02 -5.86
CA ALA A 51 -5.40 -6.80 -7.06
C ALA A 51 -4.03 -6.22 -6.70
N THR A 52 -3.06 -6.46 -7.57
CA THR A 52 -1.73 -5.86 -7.44
C THR A 52 -1.59 -4.71 -8.43
N VAL A 53 -1.11 -3.57 -7.95
CA VAL A 53 -0.84 -2.38 -8.75
C VAL A 53 0.63 -2.04 -8.63
N THR A 54 1.28 -1.71 -9.74
CA THR A 54 2.70 -1.30 -9.73
C THR A 54 2.80 0.15 -10.20
N LEU A 55 3.29 1.01 -9.30
CA LEU A 55 3.68 2.38 -9.59
C LEU A 55 5.13 2.37 -10.05
N ASP A 56 5.36 2.27 -11.35
CA ASP A 56 6.69 2.19 -11.98
C ASP A 56 7.19 3.56 -12.48
N LYS A 57 6.29 4.54 -12.65
CA LYS A 57 6.60 5.85 -13.21
C LYS A 57 6.28 6.98 -12.25
N PRO A 58 7.17 7.97 -12.09
CA PRO A 58 6.88 9.17 -11.32
C PRO A 58 5.85 10.04 -12.04
N GLY A 59 5.06 10.79 -11.25
CA GLY A 59 3.99 11.65 -11.76
C GLY A 59 2.59 11.05 -11.63
N GLN A 60 1.58 11.78 -12.10
CA GLN A 60 0.20 11.31 -12.07
C GLN A 60 -0.02 10.25 -13.16
N ASN A 61 -0.56 9.10 -12.76
CA ASN A 61 -0.87 8.00 -13.67
C ASN A 61 -2.25 7.41 -13.32
N ALA A 62 -3.00 7.00 -14.34
CA ALA A 62 -4.27 6.31 -14.22
C ALA A 62 -4.12 4.88 -14.75
N GLN A 63 -4.25 3.89 -13.86
CA GLN A 63 -4.22 2.47 -14.21
C GLN A 63 -5.58 1.84 -13.92
N GLN A 64 -6.09 1.06 -14.87
CA GLN A 64 -7.24 0.20 -14.63
C GLN A 64 -6.77 -1.16 -14.18
N VAL A 65 -7.34 -1.64 -13.09
CA VAL A 65 -6.94 -2.91 -12.49
C VAL A 65 -8.20 -3.68 -12.14
N LYS A 66 -8.25 -4.95 -12.54
CA LYS A 66 -9.37 -5.83 -12.26
C LYS A 66 -9.11 -6.54 -10.93
N LEU A 67 -10.04 -6.39 -10.00
CA LEU A 67 -10.04 -7.08 -8.72
C LEU A 67 -10.51 -8.53 -8.92
N THR A 68 -9.72 -9.49 -8.44
CA THR A 68 -10.04 -10.93 -8.52
C THR A 68 -10.23 -11.52 -7.12
N PRO A 69 -11.07 -12.57 -6.97
CA PRO A 69 -11.13 -13.35 -5.73
C PRO A 69 -9.79 -14.08 -5.48
N ARG A 70 -9.50 -14.37 -4.20
CA ARG A 70 -8.36 -15.19 -3.78
C ARG A 70 -8.56 -16.67 -4.04
#